data_AF-A0A4Q6DWI4-F1
#
_entry.id   AF-A0A4Q6DWI4-F1
#
_cell.length_a   1.000
_cell.length_b   1.000
_cell.length_c   1.000
_cell.angle_alpha   90.00
_cell.angle_beta   90.00
_cell.angle_gamma   90.00
#
_symmetry.space_group_name_H-M   'P 1'
#
loop_
_entity.id
_entity.type
_entity.pdbx_description
1 polymer ?
#
loop_
_entity_poly.entity_id
_entity_poly.type
_entity_poly.pdbx_seq_one_letter_code
_entity_poly.pdbx_strand_id
1 'polypeptide(L)' 'MLKTLYIVRHGQTDLNKQGIVQGRGMNTDLNDEGRK' A
#
# COMPACT_ATOMS: atom_id res chain seq x y z
N MET A 1 0.57 5.03 -31.42
CA MET A 1 1.61 5.63 -30.54
C MET A 1 1.75 4.72 -29.33
N LEU A 2 2.93 4.14 -29.09
CA LEU A 2 3.14 3.30 -27.91
C LEU A 2 3.12 4.15 -26.64
N LYS A 3 2.48 3.64 -25.59
CA LYS A 3 2.46 4.23 -24.24
C LYS A 3 2.93 3.18 -23.26
N THR A 4 3.75 3.60 -22.32
CA THR A 4 4.22 2.74 -21.22
C THR A 4 3.36 3.05 -19.99
N LEU A 5 2.77 2.01 -19.40
CA LEU A 5 1.98 2.10 -18.18
C LEU A 5 2.72 1.38 -17.05
N TYR A 6 2.84 2.05 -15.90
CA TYR A 6 3.39 1.46 -14.69
C TYR A 6 2.27 1.32 -13.65
N ILE A 7 2.19 0.14 -13.02
CA ILE A 7 1.23 -0.16 -11.94
C ILE A 7 2.06 -0.55 -10.72
N VAL A 8 1.84 0.13 -9.59
CA VAL A 8 2.59 -0.07 -8.35
C VAL A 8 1.60 -0.18 -7.18
N ARG A 9 1.86 -1.07 -6.23
CA ARG A 9 1.08 -1.19 -4.98
C ARG A 9 1.59 -0.19 -3.95
N HIS A 10 0.71 0.32 -3.08
CA HIS A 10 1.12 1.16 -1.95
C HIS A 10 2.10 0.43 -1.00
N GLY A 11 2.89 1.20 -0.25
CA GLY A 11 3.82 0.67 0.76
C GLY A 11 3.12 -0.01 1.95
N GLN A 12 3.89 -0.64 2.83
CA GLN A 12 3.37 -1.36 3.99
C GLN A 12 2.66 -0.43 4.99
N THR A 13 1.54 -0.91 5.55
CA THR A 13 0.90 -0.38 6.76
C THR A 13 1.05 -1.36 7.92
N ASP A 14 0.82 -0.91 9.16
CA ASP A 14 0.88 -1.83 10.31
C ASP A 14 -0.17 -2.94 10.27
N LEU A 15 -1.33 -2.69 9.62
CA LEU A 15 -2.33 -3.73 9.40
C LEU A 15 -1.80 -4.85 8.50
N ASN A 16 -1.06 -4.50 7.44
CA ASN A 16 -0.45 -5.50 6.57
C ASN A 16 0.58 -6.34 7.35
N LYS A 17 1.39 -5.68 8.18
CA LYS A 17 2.38 -6.34 9.04
C LYS A 17 1.74 -7.31 10.04
N GLN A 18 0.55 -6.99 10.53
CA GLN A 18 -0.22 -7.82 11.47
C GLN A 18 -1.11 -8.87 10.77
N GLY A 19 -1.13 -8.92 9.43
CA GLY A 19 -2.00 -9.84 8.68
C GLY A 19 -3.48 -9.46 8.72
N ILE A 20 -3.81 -8.21 9.07
CA ILE A 20 -5.18 -7.70 9.15
C ILE A 20 -5.63 -7.23 7.77
N VAL A 21 -6.86 -7.60 7.40
CA VAL A 21 -7.48 -7.19 6.14
C VAL A 21 -7.70 -5.68 6.13
N GLN A 22 -7.13 -5.00 5.13
CA GLN A 22 -7.29 -3.56 4.92
C GLN A 22 -8.25 -3.30 3.75
N GLY A 23 -9.52 -3.04 4.10
CA GLY A 23 -10.58 -2.73 3.15
C GLY A 23 -10.85 -1.23 3.00
N ARG A 24 -11.93 -0.89 2.28
CA ARG A 24 -12.31 0.50 1.92
C ARG A 24 -12.80 1.36 3.10
N GLY A 25 -13.04 0.77 4.27
CA GLY A 25 -13.49 1.49 5.47
C GLY A 25 -12.37 1.98 6.37
N MET A 26 -11.10 1.75 6.00
CA MET A 26 -9.95 1.97 6.88
C MET A 26 -8.88 2.75 6.13
N ASN A 27 -8.63 3.99 6.54
CA ASN A 27 -7.60 4.85 5.95
C ASN A 27 -6.37 4.88 6.85
N THR A 28 -5.50 3.89 6.71
CA THR A 28 -4.27 3.77 7.50
C THR A 28 -3.05 4.29 6.75
N ASP A 29 -2.20 5.01 7.46
CA ASP A 29 -0.93 5.51 6.94
C ASP A 29 0.10 4.40 6.68
N LEU A 30 1.09 4.75 5.84
CA LEU A 30 2.30 3.95 5.67
C LEU A 30 3.11 3.96 6.96
N ASN A 31 3.62 2.78 7.33
CA ASN A 31 4.57 2.64 8.43
C ASN A 31 6.00 2.94 7.96
N ASP A 32 6.97 2.88 8.88
CA ASP A 32 8.37 3.20 8.56
C ASP A 32 8.93 2.34 7.42
N GLU A 33 8.48 1.08 7.30
CA GLU A 33 8.90 0.21 6.20
C GLU A 33 8.23 0.60 4.88
N GLY A 34 6.96 1.00 4.91
CA GLY A 34 6.26 1.49 3.71
C GLY A 34 6.74 2.85 3.21
N ARG A 35 7.47 3.61 4.02
CA ARG A 35 8.02 4.94 3.67
C ARG A 35 9.45 4.90 3.16
N LYS A 36 10.18 3.80 3.37
CA LYS A 36 11.51 3.58 2.77
C LYS A 36 11.37 3.29 1.29
#